data_AF-A0A497F8N3-F1
#
_entry.id   AF-A0A497F8N3-F1
#
_cell.length_a   1.000
_cell.length_b   1.000
_cell.length_c   1.000
_cell.angle_alpha   90.00
_cell.angle_beta   90.00
_cell.angle_gamma   90.00
#
_symmetry.space_group_name_H-M   'P 1'
#
loop_
_entity.id
_entity.type
_entity.pdbx_description
1 polymer ?
#
loop_
_entity_poly.entity_id
_entity_poly.type
_entity_poly.pdbx_seq_one_letter_code
_entity_poly.pdbx_strand_id
1 'polypeptide(L)'
;MKNSSNFSVLEVLVLQKLRNAGGKRKLEVLARECTKEEATIASIVEGLAEKGAVKIAKRRLTIVSLTDEGLKYAKEGLPERKILRKIVAMGGKVPLKRLTASIKMNKQMKAALGWAKKKGWIEIERDGEEQLVHALAESPPEGYDEKILKELSQSSGRISIINRVDSELQRTLQKLKARKLVKVEEKTEITIFLTKEGEEMLKQASESQVIKALTREHIVEGTWRKGYFKQYDVTAKPPEFYPGKLHVLNEITDRARQTLLFMGFEECTGSIVELEFWSFDMLFYAQEHPSRSLSEVYWIKTPNEGEVVHKELINRVKATHENGWITGSK
;
A
#
# COMPACT_ATOMS: atom_id res chain seq x y z
N MET A 1 44.89 -7.36 10.97
CA MET A 1 44.29 -6.51 12.01
C MET A 1 42.79 -6.81 12.05
N LYS A 2 42.29 -7.37 13.16
CA LYS A 2 40.89 -7.76 13.31
C LYS A 2 40.01 -6.50 13.21
N ASN A 3 38.98 -6.55 12.37
CA ASN A 3 38.02 -5.48 12.13
C ASN A 3 37.55 -4.87 13.46
N SER A 4 37.86 -3.60 13.66
CA SER A 4 37.21 -2.75 14.65
C SER A 4 35.71 -2.88 14.44
N SER A 5 35.04 -3.61 15.33
CA SER A 5 33.67 -4.10 15.13
C SER A 5 32.69 -2.94 15.37
N ASN A 6 32.56 -2.06 14.39
CA ASN A 6 31.58 -0.98 14.41
C ASN A 6 30.20 -1.56 14.15
N PHE A 7 29.36 -1.58 15.20
CA PHE A 7 27.96 -1.92 15.08
C PHE A 7 27.10 -0.68 14.88
N SER A 8 26.15 -0.77 13.95
CA SER A 8 25.04 0.19 13.80
C SER A 8 24.13 0.16 15.05
N VAL A 9 23.45 1.26 15.35
CA VAL A 9 22.44 1.34 16.43
C VAL A 9 21.38 0.24 16.31
N LEU A 10 20.99 -0.09 15.08
CA LEU A 10 20.01 -1.15 14.83
C LEU A 10 20.63 -2.55 15.01
N GLU A 11 21.90 -2.73 14.69
CA GLU A 11 22.63 -3.97 14.96
C GLU A 11 22.75 -4.21 16.47
N VAL A 12 23.10 -3.17 17.25
CA VAL A 12 23.14 -3.23 18.71
C VAL A 12 21.76 -3.56 19.29
N LEU A 13 20.70 -2.89 18.82
CA LEU A 13 19.33 -3.16 19.24
C LEU A 13 18.93 -4.61 18.96
N VAL A 14 19.24 -5.13 17.77
CA VAL A 14 18.96 -6.51 17.37
C VAL A 14 19.70 -7.50 18.29
N LEU A 15 20.98 -7.27 18.56
CA LEU A 15 21.77 -8.10 19.48
C LEU A 15 21.26 -8.04 20.92
N GLN A 16 20.84 -6.87 21.41
CA GLN A 16 20.22 -6.72 22.74
C GLN A 16 18.91 -7.50 22.85
N LYS A 17 18.04 -7.41 21.85
CA LYS A 17 16.76 -8.15 21.83
C LYS A 17 16.99 -9.65 21.75
N LEU A 18 17.96 -10.11 20.96
CA LEU A 18 18.37 -11.50 20.91
C LEU A 18 18.91 -12.01 22.25
N ARG A 19 19.76 -11.21 22.93
CA ARG A 19 20.28 -11.54 24.26
C ARG A 19 19.16 -11.65 25.29
N ASN A 20 18.26 -10.67 25.35
CA ASN A 20 17.14 -10.67 26.29
C ASN A 20 16.18 -11.85 26.08
N ALA A 21 16.09 -12.36 24.85
CA ALA A 21 15.25 -13.51 24.50
C ALA A 21 15.96 -14.88 24.68
N GLY A 22 17.11 -14.94 25.36
CA GLY A 22 17.84 -16.18 25.61
C GLY A 22 18.69 -16.66 24.44
N GLY A 23 19.09 -15.75 23.54
CA GLY A 23 20.05 -16.03 22.47
C GLY A 23 19.47 -16.71 21.23
N LYS A 24 18.14 -16.85 21.12
CA LYS A 24 17.49 -17.47 19.95
C LYS A 24 16.14 -16.81 19.64
N ARG A 25 15.94 -16.37 18.38
CA ARG A 25 14.65 -15.84 17.93
C ARG A 25 14.37 -16.13 16.46
N LYS A 26 13.09 -16.23 16.10
CA LYS A 26 12.66 -16.25 14.70
C LYS A 26 12.73 -14.82 14.13
N LEU A 27 13.06 -14.69 12.84
CA LEU A 27 13.16 -13.39 12.18
C LEU A 27 11.86 -12.57 12.29
N GLU A 28 10.71 -13.20 12.07
CA GLU A 28 9.38 -12.55 12.13
C GLU A 28 9.09 -11.96 13.52
N VAL A 29 9.47 -12.69 14.57
CA VAL A 29 9.27 -12.25 15.97
C VAL A 29 10.24 -11.13 16.32
N LEU A 30 11.50 -11.26 15.90
CA LEU A 30 12.52 -10.26 16.11
C LEU A 30 12.19 -8.93 15.40
N ALA A 31 11.60 -9.00 14.21
CA ALA A 31 11.18 -7.82 13.47
C ALA A 31 10.04 -7.06 14.17
N ARG A 32 9.06 -7.80 14.71
CA ARG A 32 7.99 -7.22 15.53
C ARG A 32 8.52 -6.59 16.82
N GLU A 33 9.45 -7.28 17.51
CA GLU A 33 10.08 -6.76 18.74
C GLU A 33 10.94 -5.52 18.51
N CYS A 34 11.47 -5.35 17.29
CA CYS A 34 12.21 -4.16 16.87
C CYS A 34 11.32 -3.07 16.24
N THR A 35 10.01 -3.30 16.07
CA THR A 35 9.08 -2.40 15.36
C THR A 35 9.58 -2.00 13.96
N LYS A 36 10.12 -2.98 13.22
CA LYS A 36 10.68 -2.79 11.87
C LYS A 36 10.15 -3.83 10.90
N GLU A 37 10.26 -3.52 9.60
CA GLU A 37 9.96 -4.46 8.53
C GLU A 37 10.91 -5.65 8.54
N GLU A 38 10.39 -6.83 8.19
CA GLU A 38 11.17 -8.07 8.16
C GLU A 38 12.38 -7.98 7.21
N ALA A 39 12.24 -7.28 6.09
CA ALA A 39 13.32 -7.07 5.11
C ALA A 39 14.50 -6.27 5.71
N THR A 40 14.21 -5.21 6.48
CA THR A 40 15.25 -4.40 7.13
C THR A 40 16.02 -5.24 8.15
N ILE A 41 15.31 -6.03 8.97
CA ILE A 41 15.93 -6.87 9.98
C ILE A 41 16.68 -8.04 9.36
N ALA A 42 16.20 -8.58 8.23
CA ALA A 42 16.91 -9.61 7.49
C ALA A 42 18.28 -9.12 7.01
N SER A 43 18.34 -7.94 6.39
CA SER A 43 19.59 -7.33 5.94
C SER A 43 20.57 -7.09 7.09
N ILE A 44 20.08 -6.59 8.23
CA ILE A 44 20.88 -6.38 9.44
C ILE A 44 21.43 -7.69 9.99
N VAL A 45 20.59 -8.73 10.05
CA VAL A 45 20.97 -10.06 10.54
C VAL A 45 22.00 -10.71 9.63
N GLU A 46 21.93 -10.49 8.32
CA GLU A 46 22.95 -10.94 7.37
C GLU A 46 24.29 -10.22 7.61
N GLY A 47 24.29 -8.89 7.77
CA GLY A 47 25.50 -8.15 8.13
C GLY A 47 26.09 -8.57 9.48
N LEU A 48 25.24 -8.85 10.47
CA LEU A 48 25.67 -9.39 11.77
C LEU A 48 26.26 -10.81 11.64
N ALA A 49 25.77 -11.63 10.70
CA ALA A 49 26.28 -12.96 10.46
C ALA A 49 27.65 -12.92 9.77
N GLU A 50 27.86 -12.00 8.83
CA GLU A 50 29.18 -11.75 8.22
C GLU A 50 30.21 -11.29 9.24
N LYS A 51 29.78 -10.50 10.24
CA LYS A 51 30.61 -10.07 11.38
C LYS A 51 30.83 -11.17 12.44
N GLY A 52 30.23 -12.35 12.28
CA GLY A 52 30.33 -13.47 13.24
C GLY A 52 29.46 -13.32 14.49
N ALA A 53 28.68 -12.25 14.62
CA ALA A 53 27.89 -11.94 15.81
C ALA A 53 26.62 -12.79 15.95
N VAL A 54 26.08 -13.31 14.84
CA VAL A 54 24.91 -14.20 14.84
C VAL A 54 25.08 -15.37 13.88
N LYS A 55 24.42 -16.50 14.18
CA LYS A 55 24.32 -17.65 13.28
C LYS A 55 22.88 -17.79 12.78
N ILE A 56 22.73 -17.95 11.47
CA ILE A 56 21.42 -18.07 10.81
C ILE A 56 21.15 -19.54 10.49
N ALA A 57 20.01 -20.07 10.93
CA ALA A 57 19.49 -21.35 10.49
C ALA A 57 18.21 -21.14 9.68
N LYS A 58 18.23 -21.55 8.41
CA LYS A 58 17.08 -21.47 7.50
C LYS A 58 16.42 -22.85 7.43
N ARG A 59 15.11 -22.92 7.67
CA ARG A 59 14.30 -24.15 7.52
C ARG A 59 13.18 -23.90 6.52
N ARG A 60 13.18 -24.64 5.42
CA ARG A 60 12.07 -24.61 4.45
C ARG A 60 10.90 -25.43 4.99
N LEU A 61 9.74 -24.80 5.08
CA LEU A 61 8.48 -25.41 5.49
C LEU A 61 7.53 -25.36 4.30
N THR A 62 6.91 -26.48 4.01
CA THR A 62 5.80 -26.51 3.05
C THR A 62 4.52 -26.41 3.87
N ILE A 63 3.83 -25.28 3.76
CA ILE A 63 2.56 -25.05 4.42
C ILE A 63 1.46 -25.52 3.48
N VAL A 64 0.68 -26.48 3.97
CA VAL A 64 -0.46 -27.05 3.28
C VAL A 64 -1.72 -26.55 3.99
N SER A 65 -2.57 -25.82 3.28
CA SER A 65 -3.84 -25.31 3.81
C SER A 65 -5.02 -25.74 2.95
N LEU A 66 -6.16 -26.01 3.58
CA LEU A 66 -7.40 -26.33 2.87
C LEU A 66 -8.00 -25.07 2.23
N THR A 67 -8.56 -25.21 1.04
CA THR A 67 -9.46 -24.20 0.47
C THR A 67 -10.87 -24.38 1.02
N ASP A 68 -11.77 -23.43 0.77
CA ASP A 68 -13.17 -23.55 1.21
C ASP A 68 -13.85 -24.82 0.67
N GLU A 69 -13.58 -25.18 -0.58
CA GLU A 69 -14.02 -26.44 -1.18
C GLU A 69 -13.35 -27.66 -0.52
N GLY A 70 -12.06 -27.58 -0.21
CA GLY A 70 -11.32 -28.63 0.50
C GLY A 70 -11.86 -28.89 1.91
N LEU A 71 -12.19 -27.83 2.65
CA LEU A 71 -12.79 -27.92 3.98
C LEU A 71 -14.18 -28.56 3.92
N LYS A 72 -14.99 -28.17 2.94
CA LYS A 72 -16.32 -28.76 2.71
C LYS A 72 -16.22 -30.25 2.41
N TYR A 73 -15.30 -30.66 1.53
CA TYR A 73 -15.13 -32.07 1.19
C TYR A 73 -14.45 -32.90 2.27
N ALA A 74 -13.62 -32.29 3.12
CA ALA A 74 -13.08 -32.98 4.29
C ALA A 74 -14.18 -33.33 5.29
N LYS A 75 -15.20 -32.47 5.46
CA LYS A 75 -16.34 -32.70 6.35
C LYS A 75 -17.42 -33.60 5.74
N GLU A 76 -17.84 -33.31 4.51
CA GLU A 76 -18.97 -34.00 3.88
C GLU A 76 -18.55 -35.25 3.07
N GLY A 77 -17.24 -35.46 2.88
CA GLY A 77 -16.69 -36.47 1.99
C GLY A 77 -16.53 -36.00 0.54
N LEU A 78 -15.59 -36.61 -0.17
CA LEU A 78 -15.30 -36.30 -1.57
C LEU A 78 -16.53 -36.54 -2.47
N PRO A 79 -16.74 -35.71 -3.51
CA PRO A 79 -17.84 -35.88 -4.46
C PRO A 79 -17.88 -37.27 -5.11
N GLU A 80 -16.71 -37.86 -5.41
CA GLU A 80 -16.61 -39.21 -5.98
C GLU A 80 -17.20 -40.28 -5.05
N ARG A 81 -16.95 -40.15 -3.75
CA ARG A 81 -17.45 -41.05 -2.70
C ARG A 81 -18.96 -40.96 -2.56
N LYS A 82 -19.50 -39.75 -2.66
CA LYS A 82 -20.96 -39.50 -2.65
C LYS A 82 -21.65 -40.11 -3.87
N ILE A 83 -21.03 -40.02 -5.05
CA ILE A 83 -21.55 -40.65 -6.28
C ILE A 83 -21.57 -42.16 -6.13
N LEU A 84 -20.47 -42.77 -5.66
CA LEU A 84 -20.39 -44.21 -5.47
C LEU A 84 -21.47 -44.73 -4.51
N ARG A 85 -21.63 -44.11 -3.33
CA ARG A 85 -22.69 -44.48 -2.37
C ARG A 85 -24.09 -44.43 -2.98
N LYS A 86 -24.33 -43.45 -3.85
CA LYS A 86 -25.63 -43.28 -4.51
C LYS A 86 -25.88 -44.31 -5.61
N ILE A 87 -24.84 -44.70 -6.35
CA ILE A 87 -24.91 -45.80 -7.33
C ILE A 87 -25.19 -47.13 -6.62
N VAL A 88 -24.49 -47.41 -5.51
CA VAL A 88 -24.71 -48.60 -4.68
C VAL A 88 -26.14 -48.63 -4.12
N ALA A 89 -26.63 -47.51 -3.58
CA ALA A 89 -28.00 -47.40 -3.06
C ALA A 89 -29.08 -47.60 -4.15
N MET A 90 -28.74 -47.42 -5.42
CA MET A 90 -29.64 -47.63 -6.57
C MET A 90 -29.51 -49.02 -7.20
N GLY A 91 -28.76 -49.94 -6.57
CA GLY A 91 -28.61 -51.32 -7.03
C GLY A 91 -27.34 -51.59 -7.83
N GLY A 92 -26.31 -50.75 -7.72
CA GLY A 92 -24.96 -51.01 -8.26
C GLY A 92 -24.78 -50.77 -9.77
N LYS A 93 -25.85 -50.89 -10.57
CA LYS A 93 -25.89 -50.55 -12.01
C LYS A 93 -26.97 -49.52 -12.30
N VAL A 94 -26.59 -48.35 -12.78
CA VAL A 94 -27.54 -47.25 -13.02
C VAL A 94 -27.28 -46.58 -14.37
N PRO A 95 -28.32 -46.33 -15.19
CA PRO A 95 -28.19 -45.49 -16.38
C PRO A 95 -27.71 -44.08 -16.02
N LEU A 96 -26.74 -43.55 -16.77
CA LEU A 96 -26.14 -42.24 -16.52
C LEU A 96 -27.20 -41.13 -16.48
N LYS A 97 -28.25 -41.22 -17.33
CA LYS A 97 -29.41 -40.31 -17.33
C LYS A 97 -30.15 -40.31 -15.99
N ARG A 98 -30.38 -41.49 -15.39
CA ARG A 98 -31.06 -41.64 -14.10
C ARG A 98 -30.18 -41.12 -12.95
N LEU A 99 -28.87 -41.36 -13.02
CA LEU A 99 -27.90 -40.81 -12.08
C LEU A 99 -27.88 -39.27 -12.14
N THR A 100 -27.90 -38.68 -13.35
CA THR A 100 -27.97 -37.22 -13.56
C THR A 100 -29.29 -36.59 -13.12
N ALA A 101 -30.40 -37.32 -13.15
CA ALA A 101 -31.68 -36.81 -12.66
C ALA A 101 -31.74 -36.82 -11.13
N SER A 102 -31.17 -37.86 -10.50
CA SER A 102 -31.18 -38.01 -9.04
C SER A 102 -30.18 -37.09 -8.32
N ILE A 103 -29.10 -36.69 -8.99
CA ILE A 103 -28.06 -35.81 -8.47
C ILE A 103 -28.14 -34.51 -9.27
N LYS A 104 -28.37 -33.35 -8.64
CA LYS A 104 -28.24 -32.05 -9.33
C LYS A 104 -26.83 -31.96 -9.95
N MET A 105 -26.76 -32.21 -11.26
CA MET A 105 -25.50 -32.47 -11.96
C MET A 105 -24.81 -31.16 -12.29
N ASN A 106 -23.94 -30.73 -11.38
CA ASN A 106 -23.11 -29.54 -11.57
C ASN A 106 -21.78 -29.92 -12.23
N LYS A 107 -21.02 -28.92 -12.71
CA LYS A 107 -19.68 -29.10 -13.31
C LYS A 107 -18.73 -29.93 -12.41
N GLN A 108 -18.85 -29.78 -11.09
CA GLN A 108 -18.12 -30.55 -10.08
C GLN A 108 -18.47 -32.05 -10.09
N MET A 109 -19.73 -32.42 -10.32
CA MET A 109 -20.19 -33.82 -10.32
C MET A 109 -19.78 -34.57 -11.60
N LYS A 110 -19.71 -33.87 -12.74
CA LYS A 110 -19.12 -34.43 -13.98
C LYS A 110 -17.64 -34.74 -13.82
N ALA A 111 -16.89 -33.85 -13.17
CA ALA A 111 -15.47 -34.08 -12.85
C ALA A 111 -15.31 -35.28 -11.89
N ALA A 112 -16.21 -35.42 -10.92
CA ALA A 112 -16.21 -36.52 -9.96
C ALA A 112 -16.46 -37.90 -10.62
N LEU A 113 -17.31 -38.01 -11.64
CA LEU A 113 -17.43 -39.24 -12.44
C LEU A 113 -16.09 -39.66 -13.08
N GLY A 114 -15.34 -38.70 -13.63
CA GLY A 114 -14.03 -38.95 -14.20
C GLY A 114 -13.00 -39.44 -13.17
N TRP A 115 -13.02 -38.86 -11.96
CA TRP A 115 -12.15 -39.28 -10.86
C TRP A 115 -12.53 -40.64 -10.28
N ALA A 116 -13.83 -40.93 -10.14
CA ALA A 116 -14.31 -42.23 -9.68
C ALA A 116 -13.91 -43.35 -10.67
N LYS A 117 -13.98 -43.09 -11.99
CA LYS A 117 -13.46 -44.01 -13.02
C LYS A 117 -11.94 -44.19 -12.90
N LYS A 118 -11.19 -43.09 -12.75
CA LYS A 118 -9.72 -43.12 -12.64
C LYS A 118 -9.20 -43.81 -11.36
N LYS A 119 -10.02 -43.83 -10.29
CA LYS A 119 -9.75 -44.60 -9.06
C LYS A 119 -10.18 -46.06 -9.15
N GLY A 120 -10.80 -46.49 -10.25
CA GLY A 120 -11.31 -47.85 -10.43
C GLY A 120 -12.55 -48.15 -9.57
N TRP A 121 -13.27 -47.13 -9.10
CA TRP A 121 -14.47 -47.32 -8.27
C TRP A 121 -15.72 -47.56 -9.10
N ILE A 122 -15.75 -47.00 -10.32
CA ILE A 122 -16.85 -47.16 -11.26
C ILE A 122 -16.31 -47.52 -12.65
N GLU A 123 -17.11 -48.27 -13.39
CA GLU A 123 -16.91 -48.53 -14.81
C GLU A 123 -18.10 -47.93 -15.59
N ILE A 124 -17.82 -47.43 -16.79
CA ILE A 124 -18.86 -46.88 -17.66
C ILE A 124 -18.89 -47.75 -18.90
N GLU A 125 -19.93 -48.58 -18.99
CA GLU A 125 -20.20 -49.44 -20.13
C GLU A 125 -21.24 -48.78 -21.03
N ARG A 126 -21.16 -49.06 -22.33
CA ARG A 126 -22.11 -48.57 -23.32
C ARG A 126 -23.01 -49.74 -23.71
N ASP A 127 -24.29 -49.63 -23.40
CA ASP A 127 -25.30 -50.63 -23.69
C ASP A 127 -26.31 -50.03 -24.67
N GLY A 128 -26.10 -50.32 -25.97
CA GLY A 128 -26.86 -49.68 -27.05
C GLY A 128 -26.69 -48.15 -27.11
N GLU A 129 -27.81 -47.42 -27.07
CA GLU A 129 -27.83 -45.94 -27.02
C GLU A 129 -27.58 -45.36 -25.61
N GLU A 130 -27.54 -46.20 -24.57
CA GLU A 130 -27.41 -45.75 -23.18
C GLU A 130 -26.03 -46.02 -22.58
N GLN A 131 -25.60 -45.15 -21.67
CA GLN A 131 -24.39 -45.35 -20.88
C GLN A 131 -24.78 -45.82 -19.48
N LEU A 132 -24.31 -46.99 -19.08
CA LEU A 132 -24.50 -47.56 -17.76
C LEU A 132 -23.27 -47.27 -16.91
N VAL A 133 -23.49 -46.83 -15.66
CA VAL A 133 -22.43 -46.69 -14.67
C VAL A 133 -22.55 -47.83 -13.68
N HIS A 134 -21.51 -48.65 -13.59
CA HIS A 134 -21.40 -49.78 -12.69
C HIS A 134 -20.44 -49.46 -11.54
N ALA A 135 -20.83 -49.75 -10.30
CA ALA A 135 -19.90 -49.73 -9.16
C ALA A 135 -19.09 -51.03 -9.13
N LEU A 136 -17.76 -50.93 -9.23
CA LEU A 136 -16.86 -52.09 -9.21
C LEU A 136 -16.63 -52.63 -7.79
N ALA A 137 -16.93 -51.84 -6.75
CA ALA A 137 -16.87 -52.24 -5.35
C ALA A 137 -17.94 -51.48 -4.54
N GLU A 138 -18.62 -52.17 -3.62
CA GLU A 138 -19.66 -51.57 -2.76
C GLU A 138 -19.09 -50.54 -1.78
N SER A 139 -17.88 -50.79 -1.26
CA SER A 139 -17.17 -49.86 -0.37
C SER A 139 -15.64 -50.03 -0.50
N PRO A 140 -15.00 -49.35 -1.46
CA PRO A 140 -13.55 -49.38 -1.58
C PRO A 140 -12.88 -48.74 -0.36
N PRO A 141 -11.65 -49.14 0.00
CA PRO A 141 -10.93 -48.56 1.13
C PRO A 141 -10.71 -47.05 0.93
N GLU A 142 -10.59 -46.30 2.03
CA GLU A 142 -10.37 -44.85 1.97
C GLU A 142 -9.07 -44.54 1.22
N GLY A 143 -9.19 -43.73 0.17
CA GLY A 143 -8.04 -43.26 -0.60
C GLY A 143 -7.10 -42.41 0.24
N TYR A 144 -5.83 -42.38 -0.14
CA TYR A 144 -4.82 -41.55 0.51
C TYR A 144 -5.20 -40.06 0.53
N ASP A 145 -5.97 -39.62 -0.47
CA ASP A 145 -6.52 -38.26 -0.55
C ASP A 145 -7.62 -37.96 0.49
N GLU A 146 -8.47 -38.94 0.80
CA GLU A 146 -9.49 -38.81 1.86
C GLU A 146 -8.82 -38.72 3.24
N LYS A 147 -7.76 -39.52 3.48
CA LYS A 147 -7.00 -39.51 4.73
C LYS A 147 -6.32 -38.16 4.96
N ILE A 148 -5.62 -37.63 3.96
CA ILE A 148 -4.95 -36.33 4.05
C ILE A 148 -5.95 -35.19 4.30
N LEU A 149 -7.11 -35.20 3.62
CA LEU A 149 -8.12 -34.17 3.82
C LEU A 149 -8.70 -34.20 5.24
N LYS A 150 -8.93 -35.40 5.81
CA LYS A 150 -9.37 -35.56 7.21
C LYS A 150 -8.31 -35.07 8.20
N GLU A 151 -7.06 -35.45 8.01
CA GLU A 151 -5.94 -35.04 8.86
C GLU A 151 -5.72 -33.52 8.83
N LEU A 152 -5.80 -32.91 7.64
CA LEU A 152 -5.77 -31.46 7.47
C LEU A 152 -6.95 -30.77 8.15
N SER A 153 -8.15 -31.37 8.10
CA SER A 153 -9.32 -30.78 8.75
C SER A 153 -9.27 -30.89 10.28
N GLN A 154 -8.67 -31.95 10.83
CA GLN A 154 -8.44 -32.10 12.27
C GLN A 154 -7.37 -31.13 12.78
N SER A 155 -6.38 -30.80 11.95
CA SER A 155 -5.31 -29.84 12.25
C SER A 155 -5.70 -28.38 11.93
N SER A 156 -6.96 -28.01 12.20
CA SER A 156 -7.50 -26.65 11.97
C SER A 156 -7.36 -26.13 10.52
N GLY A 157 -7.23 -27.01 9.53
CA GLY A 157 -7.15 -26.66 8.11
C GLY A 157 -5.77 -26.22 7.63
N ARG A 158 -4.72 -26.33 8.47
CA ARG A 158 -3.35 -25.94 8.10
C ARG A 158 -2.32 -26.83 8.78
N ILE A 159 -1.50 -27.51 7.99
CA ILE A 159 -0.35 -28.30 8.47
C ILE A 159 0.93 -27.74 7.86
N SER A 160 1.94 -27.54 8.69
CA SER A 160 3.31 -27.29 8.27
C SER A 160 4.05 -28.60 8.14
N ILE A 161 4.35 -29.02 6.92
CA ILE A 161 5.08 -30.26 6.66
C ILE A 161 6.56 -29.91 6.47
N ILE A 162 7.41 -30.62 7.20
CA ILE A 162 8.87 -30.55 7.04
C ILE A 162 9.21 -31.36 5.79
N ASN A 163 10.06 -30.84 4.89
CA ASN A 163 10.37 -31.39 3.55
C ASN A 163 10.87 -32.86 3.48
N ARG A 164 10.81 -33.64 4.56
CA ARG A 164 10.96 -35.10 4.57
C ARG A 164 9.61 -35.79 4.38
N VAL A 165 9.02 -35.60 3.20
CA VAL A 165 7.71 -36.16 2.88
C VAL A 165 7.89 -37.42 2.05
N ASP A 166 7.15 -38.48 2.40
CA ASP A 166 7.08 -39.71 1.62
C ASP A 166 6.62 -39.42 0.17
N SER A 167 7.19 -40.13 -0.79
CA SER A 167 6.97 -39.93 -2.23
C SER A 167 5.48 -40.04 -2.63
N GLU A 168 4.72 -40.84 -1.89
CA GLU A 168 3.28 -41.03 -2.09
C GLU A 168 2.45 -39.83 -1.59
N LEU A 169 2.84 -39.21 -0.48
CA LEU A 169 2.21 -38.01 0.07
C LEU A 169 2.43 -36.81 -0.86
N GLN A 170 3.63 -36.64 -1.44
CA GLN A 170 3.89 -35.58 -2.42
C GLN A 170 3.03 -35.70 -3.68
N ARG A 171 2.92 -36.91 -4.25
CA ARG A 171 2.07 -37.19 -5.43
C ARG A 171 0.60 -36.87 -5.14
N THR A 172 0.14 -37.19 -3.93
CA THR A 172 -1.25 -36.95 -3.54
C THR A 172 -1.53 -35.47 -3.29
N LEU A 173 -0.59 -34.74 -2.67
CA LEU A 173 -0.68 -33.28 -2.51
C LEU A 173 -0.69 -32.55 -3.86
N GLN A 174 0.10 -33.00 -4.85
CA GLN A 174 0.05 -32.44 -6.21
C GLN A 174 -1.32 -32.65 -6.87
N LYS A 175 -1.92 -33.84 -6.73
CA LYS A 175 -3.28 -34.11 -7.21
C LYS A 175 -4.32 -33.22 -6.52
N LEU A 176 -4.22 -33.05 -5.21
CA LEU A 176 -5.13 -32.18 -4.43
C LEU A 176 -4.97 -30.69 -4.79
N LYS A 177 -3.73 -30.24 -5.05
CA LYS A 177 -3.43 -28.88 -5.54
C LYS A 177 -4.01 -28.65 -6.94
N ALA A 178 -3.84 -29.61 -7.87
CA ALA A 178 -4.43 -29.53 -9.22
C ALA A 178 -5.96 -29.46 -9.19
N ARG A 179 -6.58 -30.11 -8.19
CA ARG A 179 -8.03 -30.07 -7.94
C ARG A 179 -8.49 -28.81 -7.17
N LYS A 180 -7.58 -27.87 -6.85
CA LYS A 180 -7.86 -26.65 -6.06
C LYS A 180 -8.45 -26.90 -4.66
N LEU A 181 -8.24 -28.10 -4.10
CA LEU A 181 -8.72 -28.46 -2.76
C LEU A 181 -7.75 -28.03 -1.65
N VAL A 182 -6.49 -27.80 -2.04
CA VAL A 182 -5.39 -27.50 -1.12
C VAL A 182 -4.52 -26.40 -1.73
N LYS A 183 -4.15 -25.42 -0.91
CA LYS A 183 -3.11 -24.43 -1.20
C LYS A 183 -1.79 -24.89 -0.58
N VAL A 184 -0.74 -24.85 -1.38
CA VAL A 184 0.61 -25.23 -0.97
C VAL A 184 1.50 -23.99 -1.10
N GLU A 185 1.98 -23.49 0.04
CA GLU A 185 2.85 -22.33 0.14
C GLU A 185 4.20 -22.77 0.70
N GLU A 186 5.28 -22.36 0.05
CA GLU A 186 6.63 -22.55 0.60
C GLU A 186 6.99 -21.37 1.48
N LYS A 187 7.26 -21.63 2.76
CA LYS A 187 7.69 -20.60 3.71
C LYS A 187 9.07 -20.97 4.24
N THR A 188 10.02 -20.05 4.16
CA THR A 188 11.34 -20.23 4.78
C THR A 188 11.32 -19.62 6.17
N GLU A 189 11.36 -20.46 7.19
CA GLU A 189 11.49 -20.01 8.58
C GLU A 189 12.97 -19.76 8.89
N ILE A 190 13.30 -18.52 9.23
CA ILE A 190 14.66 -18.10 9.58
C ILE A 190 14.75 -17.97 11.09
N THR A 191 15.64 -18.77 11.69
CA THR A 191 15.97 -18.71 13.13
C THR A 191 17.37 -18.18 13.31
N ILE A 192 17.51 -17.23 14.22
CA ILE A 192 18.73 -16.48 14.47
C ILE A 192 19.23 -16.88 15.87
N PHE A 193 20.52 -17.20 15.95
CA PHE A 193 21.20 -17.58 17.18
C PHE A 193 22.30 -16.57 17.48
N LEU A 194 22.34 -16.07 18.71
CA LEU A 194 23.42 -15.22 19.19
C LEU A 194 24.67 -16.06 19.41
N THR A 195 25.83 -15.62 18.90
CA THR A 195 27.11 -16.28 19.14
C THR A 195 27.78 -15.69 20.39
N LYS A 196 28.75 -16.41 20.97
CA LYS A 196 29.55 -15.90 22.09
C LYS A 196 30.34 -14.63 21.69
N GLU A 197 30.85 -14.61 20.46
CA GLU A 197 31.53 -13.43 19.88
C GLU A 197 30.58 -12.23 19.78
N GLY A 198 29.33 -12.44 19.35
CA GLY A 198 28.30 -11.39 19.31
C GLY A 198 27.95 -10.82 20.69
N GLU A 199 28.03 -11.64 21.74
CA GLU A 199 27.78 -11.19 23.11
C GLU A 199 28.94 -10.35 23.67
N GLU A 200 30.19 -10.71 23.38
CA GLU A 200 31.38 -9.91 23.73
C GLU A 200 31.40 -8.58 22.97
N MET A 201 31.08 -8.63 21.68
CA MET A 201 30.91 -7.48 20.82
C MET A 201 29.83 -6.51 21.31
N LEU A 202 28.70 -7.05 21.81
CA LEU A 202 27.64 -6.24 22.38
C LEU A 202 28.08 -5.52 23.67
N LYS A 203 28.89 -6.16 24.52
CA LYS A 203 29.43 -5.53 25.74
C LYS A 203 30.32 -4.33 25.39
N GLN A 204 31.20 -4.49 24.40
CA GLN A 204 32.07 -3.40 23.91
C GLN A 204 31.28 -2.26 23.25
N ALA A 205 30.23 -2.58 22.48
CA ALA A 205 29.38 -1.58 21.84
C ALA A 205 28.43 -0.84 22.81
N SER A 206 28.19 -1.40 24.00
CA SER A 206 27.37 -0.76 25.04
C SER A 206 28.15 0.34 25.79
N GLU A 207 29.48 0.29 25.78
CA GLU A 207 30.36 1.30 26.39
C GLU A 207 30.53 2.54 25.50
N SER A 208 30.37 2.40 24.18
CA SER A 208 30.36 3.53 23.23
C SER A 208 28.94 4.08 23.08
N GLN A 209 28.57 5.04 23.92
CA GLN A 209 27.31 5.77 23.80
C GLN A 209 27.14 6.34 22.37
N VAL A 210 26.11 5.90 21.65
CA VAL A 210 25.81 6.43 20.32
C VAL A 210 24.98 7.71 20.45
N ILE A 211 25.59 8.83 20.08
CA ILE A 211 24.99 10.16 20.12
C ILE A 211 24.27 10.41 18.80
N LYS A 212 22.93 10.52 18.83
CA LYS A 212 22.11 10.84 17.65
C LYS A 212 22.10 12.33 17.32
N ALA A 213 22.03 13.15 18.35
CA ALA A 213 22.09 14.59 18.28
C ALA A 213 22.93 15.08 19.47
N LEU A 214 23.80 16.05 19.22
CA LEU A 214 24.59 16.64 20.28
C LEU A 214 23.66 17.44 21.19
N THR A 215 23.60 17.07 22.47
CA THR A 215 22.81 17.77 23.48
C THR A 215 23.74 18.55 24.40
N ARG A 216 23.18 19.46 25.20
CA ARG A 216 23.94 20.28 26.14
C ARG A 216 24.69 19.43 27.16
N GLU A 217 24.06 18.37 27.64
CA GLU A 217 24.62 17.44 28.64
C GLU A 217 25.87 16.76 28.10
N HIS A 218 25.84 16.31 26.84
CA HIS A 218 27.01 15.73 26.20
C HIS A 218 28.19 16.70 26.16
N ILE A 219 27.95 17.98 25.88
CA ILE A 219 28.97 19.04 25.83
C ILE A 219 29.58 19.29 27.21
N VAL A 220 28.73 19.39 28.24
CA VAL A 220 29.14 19.67 29.62
C VAL A 220 29.93 18.51 30.22
N GLU A 221 29.49 17.27 29.99
CA GLU A 221 30.14 16.07 30.54
C GLU A 221 31.34 15.59 29.72
N GLY A 222 31.56 16.16 28.53
CA GLY A 222 32.65 15.77 27.63
C GLY A 222 32.50 14.38 27.01
N THR A 223 31.33 13.75 27.17
CA THR A 223 31.01 12.42 26.62
C THR A 223 31.01 12.42 25.09
N TRP A 224 30.77 13.58 24.45
CA TRP A 224 30.86 13.77 23.00
C TRP A 224 32.25 13.46 22.40
N ARG A 225 33.32 13.53 23.20
CA ARG A 225 34.68 13.24 22.74
C ARG A 225 34.97 11.74 22.62
N LYS A 226 34.23 10.92 23.37
CA LYS A 226 34.38 9.45 23.42
C LYS A 226 33.18 8.71 22.81
N GLY A 227 32.06 9.39 22.62
CA GLY A 227 30.83 8.87 22.02
C GLY A 227 30.91 8.79 20.50
N TYR A 228 30.15 7.86 19.92
CA TYR A 228 30.05 7.68 18.48
C TYR A 228 28.85 8.47 17.94
N PHE A 229 29.06 9.34 16.96
CA PHE A 229 27.96 10.06 16.33
C PHE A 229 27.30 9.21 15.24
N LYS A 230 25.97 9.09 15.29
CA LYS A 230 25.22 8.50 14.19
C LYS A 230 25.45 9.34 12.92
N GLN A 231 25.90 8.70 11.84
CA GLN A 231 26.04 9.37 10.54
C GLN A 231 24.68 9.93 10.10
N TYR A 232 24.69 11.20 9.70
CA TYR A 232 23.52 11.87 9.16
C TYR A 232 23.38 11.51 7.68
N ASP A 233 22.23 10.95 7.31
CA ASP A 233 21.92 10.63 5.92
C ASP A 233 21.53 11.91 5.17
N VAL A 234 22.46 12.41 4.36
CA VAL A 234 22.26 13.62 3.53
C VAL A 234 21.33 13.38 2.34
N THR A 235 21.02 12.12 2.02
CA THR A 235 20.11 11.75 0.93
C THR A 235 18.65 11.66 1.38
N ALA A 236 18.43 11.59 2.70
CA ALA A 236 17.09 11.56 3.27
C ALA A 236 16.35 12.87 3.01
N LYS A 237 15.05 12.77 2.69
CA LYS A 237 14.21 13.96 2.56
C LYS A 237 14.09 14.65 3.92
N PRO A 238 14.38 15.96 4.00
CA PRO A 238 14.19 16.72 5.23
C PRO A 238 12.70 16.78 5.57
N PRO A 239 12.36 17.08 6.84
CA PRO A 239 10.97 17.33 7.23
C PRO A 239 10.40 18.48 6.41
N GLU A 240 9.15 18.31 5.95
CA GLU A 240 8.44 19.37 5.23
C GLU A 240 8.06 20.50 6.19
N PHE A 241 8.41 21.72 5.82
CA PHE A 241 8.03 22.93 6.53
C PHE A 241 7.13 23.79 5.63
N TYR A 242 6.03 24.27 6.18
CA TYR A 242 5.03 25.06 5.46
C TYR A 242 5.08 26.52 5.93
N PRO A 243 5.93 27.38 5.33
CA PRO A 243 5.96 28.79 5.67
C PRO A 243 4.70 29.52 5.19
N GLY A 244 4.42 30.68 5.78
CA GLY A 244 3.45 31.62 5.21
C GLY A 244 3.90 32.07 3.80
N LYS A 245 2.97 32.10 2.85
CA LYS A 245 3.24 32.49 1.45
C LYS A 245 2.48 33.77 1.10
N LEU A 246 3.12 34.66 0.35
CA LEU A 246 2.46 35.81 -0.24
C LEU A 246 1.55 35.39 -1.40
N HIS A 247 0.50 36.16 -1.64
CA HIS A 247 -0.36 35.95 -2.81
C HIS A 247 0.39 36.36 -4.08
N VAL A 248 0.35 35.51 -5.11
CA VAL A 248 1.13 35.69 -6.36
C VAL A 248 0.83 37.03 -7.03
N LEU A 249 -0.45 37.46 -7.07
CA LEU A 249 -0.80 38.75 -7.65
C LEU A 249 -0.15 39.92 -6.90
N ASN A 250 -0.07 39.86 -5.58
CA ASN A 250 0.54 40.94 -4.80
C ASN A 250 2.05 41.03 -5.07
N GLU A 251 2.71 39.89 -5.26
CA GLU A 251 4.13 39.85 -5.62
C GLU A 251 4.37 40.50 -7.00
N ILE A 252 3.50 40.20 -7.97
CA ILE A 252 3.58 40.79 -9.31
C ILE A 252 3.28 42.29 -9.28
N THR A 253 2.23 42.71 -8.58
CA THR A 253 1.86 44.12 -8.42
C THR A 253 2.97 44.90 -7.72
N ASP A 254 3.57 44.35 -6.66
CA ASP A 254 4.67 45.04 -5.96
C ASP A 254 5.92 45.17 -6.84
N ARG A 255 6.24 44.17 -7.67
CA ARG A 255 7.33 44.28 -8.66
C ARG A 255 7.07 45.38 -9.69
N ALA A 256 5.86 45.47 -10.22
CA ALA A 256 5.49 46.52 -11.17
C ALA A 256 5.57 47.91 -10.49
N ARG A 257 5.03 48.02 -9.27
CA ARG A 257 5.09 49.23 -8.44
C ARG A 257 6.53 49.68 -8.21
N GLN A 258 7.40 48.78 -7.75
CA GLN A 258 8.83 49.06 -7.52
C GLN A 258 9.52 49.53 -8.81
N THR A 259 9.22 48.90 -9.95
CA THR A 259 9.81 49.28 -11.24
C THR A 259 9.47 50.73 -11.62
N LEU A 260 8.19 51.12 -11.49
CA LEU A 260 7.75 52.49 -11.76
C LEU A 260 8.37 53.50 -10.80
N LEU A 261 8.45 53.16 -9.50
CA LEU A 261 9.12 54.00 -8.51
C LEU A 261 10.60 54.20 -8.84
N PHE A 262 11.30 53.16 -9.29
CA PHE A 262 12.72 53.28 -9.70
C PHE A 262 12.91 54.14 -10.95
N MET A 263 11.90 54.21 -11.82
CA MET A 263 11.91 55.12 -12.97
C MET A 263 11.60 56.58 -12.59
N GLY A 264 11.29 56.86 -11.31
CA GLY A 264 10.98 58.19 -10.80
C GLY A 264 9.50 58.57 -10.91
N PHE A 265 8.61 57.62 -11.17
CA PHE A 265 7.17 57.87 -11.09
C PHE A 265 6.72 57.94 -9.63
N GLU A 266 5.69 58.75 -9.38
CA GLU A 266 5.02 58.85 -8.08
C GLU A 266 3.73 58.02 -8.09
N GLU A 267 3.41 57.38 -6.97
CA GLU A 267 2.22 56.54 -6.83
C GLU A 267 0.99 57.42 -6.53
N CYS A 268 0.00 57.36 -7.42
CA CYS A 268 -1.29 58.02 -7.23
C CYS A 268 -2.33 57.03 -6.70
N THR A 269 -3.06 57.40 -5.65
CA THR A 269 -4.16 56.62 -5.10
C THR A 269 -5.51 57.23 -5.49
N GLY A 270 -6.50 56.39 -5.82
CA GLY A 270 -7.85 56.80 -6.16
C GLY A 270 -8.92 56.03 -5.39
N SER A 271 -10.18 56.42 -5.57
CA SER A 271 -11.31 55.69 -5.00
C SER A 271 -11.66 54.47 -5.84
N ILE A 272 -12.29 53.47 -5.24
CA ILE A 272 -12.88 52.34 -5.97
C ILE A 272 -14.12 52.80 -6.74
N VAL A 273 -14.79 53.83 -6.20
CA VAL A 273 -15.98 54.46 -6.75
C VAL A 273 -15.59 55.84 -7.28
N GLU A 274 -15.76 56.04 -8.58
CA GLU A 274 -15.47 57.31 -9.24
C GLU A 274 -16.73 57.88 -9.90
N LEU A 275 -16.79 59.21 -10.00
CA LEU A 275 -17.86 59.90 -10.72
C LEU A 275 -17.66 59.74 -12.22
N GLU A 276 -18.75 59.58 -12.96
CA GLU A 276 -18.74 59.49 -14.43
C GLU A 276 -17.93 60.63 -15.07
N PHE A 277 -18.04 61.82 -14.49
CA PHE A 277 -17.27 62.98 -14.90
C PHE A 277 -15.76 62.72 -14.95
N TRP A 278 -15.18 62.10 -13.92
CA TRP A 278 -13.73 61.82 -13.86
C TRP A 278 -13.34 60.62 -14.72
N SER A 279 -14.17 59.57 -14.75
CA SER A 279 -13.89 58.36 -15.51
C SER A 279 -14.06 58.51 -17.02
N PHE A 280 -14.90 59.44 -17.48
CA PHE A 280 -15.20 59.58 -18.91
C PHE A 280 -15.14 61.00 -19.44
N ASP A 281 -15.90 61.95 -18.87
CA ASP A 281 -16.03 63.29 -19.47
C ASP A 281 -14.71 64.06 -19.46
N MET A 282 -13.93 63.97 -18.37
CA MET A 282 -12.61 64.58 -18.25
C MET A 282 -11.64 64.00 -19.29
N LEU A 283 -11.72 62.68 -19.53
CA LEU A 283 -10.89 61.98 -20.53
C LEU A 283 -11.39 62.18 -21.97
N PHE A 284 -12.34 63.09 -22.19
CA PHE A 284 -12.91 63.43 -23.49
C PHE A 284 -13.60 62.25 -24.21
N TYR A 285 -14.13 61.27 -23.46
CA TYR A 285 -14.99 60.24 -24.01
C TYR A 285 -16.37 60.82 -24.36
N ALA A 286 -16.96 60.44 -25.49
CA ALA A 286 -18.33 60.86 -25.82
C ALA A 286 -19.37 60.28 -24.84
N GLN A 287 -20.43 61.03 -24.55
CA GLN A 287 -21.50 60.61 -23.64
C GLN A 287 -22.33 59.44 -24.19
N GLU A 288 -22.47 59.36 -25.52
CA GLU A 288 -23.17 58.27 -26.20
C GLU A 288 -22.25 57.06 -26.50
N HIS A 289 -21.02 57.05 -25.99
CA HIS A 289 -20.07 55.98 -26.29
C HIS A 289 -20.56 54.63 -25.73
N PRO A 290 -20.55 53.54 -26.53
CA PRO A 290 -21.04 52.23 -26.09
C PRO A 290 -20.43 51.70 -24.79
N SER A 291 -19.17 52.06 -24.51
CA SER A 291 -18.45 51.70 -23.28
C SER A 291 -19.02 52.34 -22.00
N ARG A 292 -20.00 53.25 -22.08
CA ARG A 292 -20.74 53.77 -20.91
C ARG A 292 -22.02 52.99 -20.61
N SER A 293 -22.37 52.02 -21.45
CA SER A 293 -23.60 51.25 -21.29
C SER A 293 -23.62 50.43 -19.99
N LEU A 294 -24.83 50.10 -19.51
CA LEU A 294 -25.05 49.26 -18.32
C LEU A 294 -24.41 47.88 -18.41
N SER A 295 -24.13 47.37 -19.62
CA SER A 295 -23.46 46.09 -19.83
C SER A 295 -21.95 46.15 -19.63
N GLU A 296 -21.35 47.34 -19.72
CA GLU A 296 -19.88 47.54 -19.69
C GLU A 296 -19.39 48.10 -18.35
N VAL A 297 -20.24 48.87 -17.65
CA VAL A 297 -19.88 49.58 -16.41
C VAL A 297 -20.83 49.24 -15.27
N TYR A 298 -20.28 49.06 -14.07
CA TYR A 298 -21.06 48.91 -12.85
C TYR A 298 -21.52 50.26 -12.31
N TRP A 299 -22.81 50.56 -12.46
CA TRP A 299 -23.43 51.75 -11.92
C TRP A 299 -23.84 51.57 -10.47
N ILE A 300 -23.63 52.60 -9.66
CA ILE A 300 -23.92 52.56 -8.23
C ILE A 300 -25.36 52.98 -8.01
N LYS A 301 -26.12 52.13 -7.30
CA LYS A 301 -27.52 52.42 -6.97
C LYS A 301 -27.66 53.46 -5.86
N THR A 302 -26.77 53.43 -4.86
CA THR A 302 -26.81 54.36 -3.73
C THR A 302 -25.41 54.55 -3.14
N PRO A 303 -24.87 55.77 -3.11
CA PRO A 303 -25.39 56.99 -3.77
C PRO A 303 -25.27 56.88 -5.30
N ASN A 304 -26.28 57.36 -6.05
CA ASN A 304 -26.29 57.37 -7.51
C ASN A 304 -25.80 58.70 -8.11
N GLU A 305 -25.59 59.72 -7.27
CA GLU A 305 -25.14 61.05 -7.64
C GLU A 305 -24.02 61.48 -6.70
N GLY A 306 -23.14 62.37 -7.18
CA GLY A 306 -22.12 63.00 -6.36
C GLY A 306 -21.77 64.38 -6.89
N GLU A 307 -21.12 65.18 -6.05
CA GLU A 307 -20.76 66.55 -6.38
C GLU A 307 -19.28 66.66 -6.76
N VAL A 308 -19.01 67.29 -7.89
CA VAL A 308 -17.66 67.70 -8.27
C VAL A 308 -17.43 69.11 -7.75
N VAL A 309 -16.44 69.26 -6.87
CA VAL A 309 -16.14 70.53 -6.17
C VAL A 309 -15.75 71.65 -7.15
N HIS A 310 -15.12 71.31 -8.28
CA HIS A 310 -14.61 72.29 -9.25
C HIS A 310 -15.62 72.60 -10.38
N LYS A 311 -16.64 73.41 -10.07
CA LYS A 311 -17.70 73.77 -11.03
C LYS A 311 -17.20 74.46 -12.31
N GLU A 312 -16.13 75.25 -12.21
CA GLU A 312 -15.50 75.87 -13.39
C GLU A 312 -14.92 74.84 -14.36
N LEU A 313 -14.34 73.76 -13.85
CA LEU A 313 -13.77 72.70 -14.67
C LEU A 313 -14.87 71.99 -15.46
N ILE A 314 -16.01 71.71 -14.82
CA ILE A 314 -17.18 71.10 -15.48
C ILE A 314 -17.64 71.95 -16.66
N ASN A 315 -17.75 73.27 -16.47
CA ASN A 315 -18.16 74.19 -17.54
C ASN A 315 -17.18 74.20 -18.72
N ARG A 316 -15.86 74.14 -18.44
CA ARG A 316 -14.84 74.05 -19.49
C ARG A 316 -14.91 72.73 -20.24
N VAL A 317 -15.07 71.62 -19.53
CA VAL A 317 -15.22 70.28 -20.14
C VAL A 317 -16.48 70.25 -21.01
N LYS A 318 -17.63 70.70 -20.49
CA LYS A 318 -18.89 70.79 -21.24
C LYS A 318 -18.73 71.59 -22.53
N ALA A 319 -18.18 72.81 -22.46
CA ALA A 319 -17.97 73.63 -23.65
C ALA A 319 -17.06 72.92 -24.67
N THR A 320 -16.03 72.24 -24.20
CA THR A 320 -15.10 71.52 -25.09
C THR A 320 -15.78 70.34 -25.79
N HIS A 321 -16.67 69.62 -25.11
CA HIS A 321 -17.46 68.53 -25.71
C HIS A 321 -18.53 69.00 -26.70
N GLU A 322 -19.19 70.12 -26.43
CA GLU A 322 -20.32 70.59 -27.25
C GLU A 322 -19.89 71.37 -28.50
N ASN A 323 -18.82 72.15 -28.42
CA ASN A 323 -18.42 73.04 -29.52
C ASN A 323 -16.90 73.21 -29.69
N GLY A 324 -16.09 72.37 -29.03
CA GLY A 324 -14.62 72.43 -29.10
C GLY A 324 -13.98 73.60 -28.34
N TRP A 325 -14.78 74.56 -27.88
CA TRP A 325 -14.37 75.74 -27.11
C TRP A 325 -13.16 76.48 -27.72
N ILE A 326 -12.09 76.69 -26.95
CA ILE A 326 -10.85 77.36 -27.40
C ILE A 326 -9.75 76.39 -27.82
N THR A 327 -10.04 75.09 -27.88
CA THR A 327 -9.01 74.03 -28.09
C THR A 327 -8.63 73.83 -29.56
N GLY A 328 -9.43 74.36 -30.49
CA GLY A 328 -9.26 74.14 -31.93
C GLY A 328 -9.77 72.79 -32.43
N SER A 329 -10.28 71.94 -31.53
CA SER A 329 -11.06 70.74 -31.87
C SER A 329 -12.47 71.12 -32.34
N LYS A 330 -13.12 70.28 -33.16
CA LYS A 330 -14.49 70.50 -33.66
C LYS A 330 -15.39 69.35 -33.28
#